data_AF-A0A940QU00-F1
#
_entry.id   AF-A0A940QU00-F1
#
_cell.length_a   1.000
_cell.length_b   1.000
_cell.length_c   1.000
_cell.angle_alpha   90.00
_cell.angle_beta   90.00
_cell.angle_gamma   90.00
#
_symmetry.space_group_name_H-M   'P 1'
#
loop_
_entity.id
_entity.type
_entity.pdbx_description
1 polymer ?
#
loop_
_entity_poly.entity_id
_entity_poly.type
_entity_poly.pdbx_seq_one_letter_code
_entity_poly.pdbx_strand_id
1 'polypeptide(L)'
;MQRIILIVTLIAFLALTAIALLHHGYWGIFEPHFRSFGAAQVFADLVIALCLFLVWMWRDARAHARNPWPWVLLTLATGSIGPLIYLLVYKSGKPVCAVMR
;
A
#
# COMPACT_ATOMS: atom_id res chain seq x y z
N MET A 1 -4.85 18.33 7.39
CA MET A 1 -3.48 18.14 6.89
C MET A 1 -3.20 16.71 6.43
N GLN A 2 -3.25 15.69 7.30
CA GLN A 2 -2.94 14.29 6.93
C GLN A 2 -3.71 13.76 5.70
N ARG A 3 -5.01 14.03 5.60
CA ARG A 3 -5.83 13.59 4.46
C ARG A 3 -5.41 14.20 3.13
N ILE A 4 -4.99 15.47 3.13
CA ILE A 4 -4.52 16.16 1.92
C ILE A 4 -3.22 15.52 1.44
N ILE A 5 -2.29 15.25 2.37
CA ILE A 5 -1.03 14.57 2.07
C ILE A 5 -1.30 13.21 1.42
N LEU A 6 -2.19 12.39 2.02
CA LEU A 6 -2.55 11.09 1.47
C LEU A 6 -3.14 11.18 0.06
N ILE A 7 -4.04 12.14 -0.18
CA ILE A 7 -4.65 12.34 -1.49
C ILE A 7 -3.60 12.76 -2.53
N VAL A 8 -2.75 13.74 -2.20
CA VAL A 8 -1.70 14.22 -3.09
C VAL A 8 -0.71 13.10 -3.42
N THR A 9 -0.26 12.35 -2.41
CA THR A 9 0.64 11.21 -2.62
C THR A 9 -0.01 10.13 -3.48
N LEU A 10 -1.29 9.81 -3.23
CA LEU A 10 -2.02 8.81 -4.01
C LEU A 10 -2.16 9.24 -5.48
N ILE A 11 -2.55 10.49 -5.74
CA ILE A 11 -2.70 11.00 -7.11
C ILE A 11 -1.35 11.02 -7.83
N ALA A 12 -0.30 11.52 -7.18
CA ALA A 12 1.04 11.57 -7.77
C ALA A 12 1.56 10.16 -8.10
N PHE A 13 1.37 9.20 -7.18
CA PHE A 13 1.82 7.83 -7.39
C PHE A 13 0.98 7.08 -8.43
N LEU A 14 -0.33 7.33 -8.51
CA LEU A 14 -1.18 6.81 -9.57
C LEU A 14 -0.75 7.34 -10.95
N ALA A 15 -0.46 8.65 -11.05
CA ALA A 15 0.03 9.25 -12.28
C ALA A 15 1.36 8.62 -12.72
N LEU A 16 2.32 8.49 -11.79
CA LEU A 16 3.59 7.82 -12.06
C LEU A 16 3.40 6.37 -12.51
N THR A 17 2.52 5.63 -11.83
CA THR A 17 2.23 4.22 -12.18
C THR A 17 1.60 4.11 -13.56
N ALA A 18 0.66 5.00 -13.91
CA ALA A 18 0.03 5.03 -15.22
C ALA A 18 1.06 5.34 -16.32
N ILE A 19 1.93 6.32 -16.11
CA ILE A 19 3.01 6.67 -17.06
C ILE A 19 3.95 5.47 -17.23
N ALA A 20 4.38 4.82 -16.14
CA ALA A 20 5.26 3.66 -16.20
C ALA A 20 4.63 2.50 -17.00
N LEU A 21 3.34 2.21 -16.76
CA LEU A 21 2.61 1.18 -17.50
C LEU A 21 2.45 1.52 -18.99
N LEU A 22 2.23 2.79 -19.33
CA LEU A 22 2.12 3.23 -20.73
C LEU A 22 3.44 3.09 -21.49
N HIS A 23 4.57 3.40 -20.85
CA HIS A 23 5.89 3.38 -21.51
C HIS A 23 6.58 2.01 -21.49
N HIS A 24 6.43 1.25 -20.42
CA HIS A 24 7.23 0.03 -20.18
C HIS A 24 6.37 -1.24 -20.01
N GLY A 25 5.04 -1.10 -20.04
CA GLY A 25 4.12 -2.21 -19.75
C GLY A 25 4.24 -2.72 -18.31
N TYR A 26 3.55 -3.80 -18.00
CA TYR A 26 3.59 -4.38 -16.65
C TYR A 26 4.96 -4.99 -16.33
N TRP A 27 5.58 -5.70 -17.27
CA TRP A 27 6.86 -6.38 -17.05
C TRP A 27 8.05 -5.43 -16.93
N GLY A 28 8.05 -4.33 -17.70
CA GLY A 28 9.14 -3.35 -17.68
C GLY A 28 9.26 -2.57 -16.37
N ILE A 29 8.29 -2.67 -15.47
CA ILE A 29 8.39 -2.15 -14.10
C ILE A 29 9.28 -3.05 -13.24
N PHE A 30 9.23 -4.37 -13.43
CA PHE A 30 9.95 -5.34 -12.60
C PHE A 30 11.35 -5.62 -13.12
N GLU A 31 11.51 -5.76 -14.43
CA GLU A 31 12.77 -6.16 -15.06
C GLU A 31 14.01 -5.35 -14.60
N PRO A 32 13.97 -4.01 -14.48
CA PRO A 32 15.14 -3.23 -14.08
C PRO A 32 15.66 -3.57 -12.67
N HIS A 33 14.79 -4.04 -11.78
CA HIS A 33 15.15 -4.37 -10.40
C HIS A 33 16.04 -5.62 -10.31
N PHE A 34 16.01 -6.48 -11.32
CA PHE A 34 16.85 -7.69 -11.37
C PHE A 34 18.18 -7.49 -12.11
N ARG A 35 18.43 -6.29 -12.66
CA ARG A 35 19.66 -5.98 -13.41
C ARG A 35 20.85 -5.63 -12.51
N SER A 36 20.62 -5.29 -11.23
CA SER A 36 21.69 -5.01 -10.27
C SER A 36 21.28 -5.38 -8.85
N PHE A 37 22.26 -5.72 -8.01
CA PHE A 37 22.02 -6.00 -6.59
C PHE A 37 21.44 -4.80 -5.83
N GLY A 38 21.84 -3.57 -6.18
CA GLY A 38 21.30 -2.37 -5.56
C GLY A 38 19.80 -2.19 -5.85
N ALA A 39 19.39 -2.36 -7.11
CA ALA A 39 17.98 -2.27 -7.48
C ALA A 39 17.16 -3.44 -6.88
N ALA A 40 17.75 -4.64 -6.82
CA ALA A 40 17.12 -5.80 -6.19
C ALA A 40 16.93 -5.60 -4.68
N GLN A 41 17.89 -4.97 -4.00
CA GLN A 41 17.79 -4.63 -2.59
C GLN A 41 16.65 -3.64 -2.32
N VAL A 42 16.50 -2.60 -3.14
CA VAL A 42 15.38 -1.64 -3.02
C VAL A 42 14.03 -2.31 -3.27
N PHE A 43 13.96 -3.22 -4.25
CA PHE A 43 12.75 -4.00 -4.50
C PHE A 43 12.40 -4.91 -3.32
N ALA A 44 13.39 -5.58 -2.73
CA ALA A 44 13.19 -6.41 -1.54
C ALA A 44 12.71 -5.57 -0.35
N ASP A 45 13.26 -4.37 -0.15
CA ASP A 45 12.81 -3.43 0.89
C ASP A 45 11.33 -3.05 0.68
N LEU A 46 10.93 -2.75 -0.56
CA LEU A 46 9.53 -2.47 -0.91
C LEU A 46 8.61 -3.66 -0.58
N VAL A 47 9.01 -4.89 -0.93
CA VAL A 47 8.23 -6.10 -0.63
C VAL A 47 8.06 -6.28 0.89
N ILE A 48 9.14 -6.10 1.66
CA ILE A 48 9.10 -6.19 3.12
C ILE A 48 8.18 -5.11 3.69
N ALA A 49 8.30 -3.87 3.23
CA ALA A 49 7.43 -2.77 3.66
C ALA A 49 5.95 -3.07 3.39
N LEU A 50 5.61 -3.61 2.21
CA LEU A 50 4.25 -4.02 1.88
C LEU A 50 3.75 -5.17 2.76
N CYS A 51 4.59 -6.16 3.06
CA CYS A 51 4.24 -7.23 4.00
C CYS A 51 3.94 -6.69 5.41
N LEU A 52 4.74 -5.76 5.92
CA LEU A 52 4.51 -5.12 7.22
C LEU A 52 3.18 -4.34 7.21
N PHE A 53 2.91 -3.59 6.14
CA PHE A 53 1.63 -2.88 5.97
C PHE A 53 0.44 -3.84 5.89
N LEU A 54 0.55 -4.97 5.18
CA LEU A 54 -0.48 -5.99 5.11
C LEU A 54 -0.79 -6.57 6.50
N VAL A 55 0.24 -6.90 7.29
CA VAL A 55 0.08 -7.39 8.66
C VAL A 55 -0.61 -6.34 9.54
N TRP A 56 -0.21 -5.07 9.42
CA TRP A 56 -0.84 -3.98 10.14
C TRP A 56 -2.32 -3.78 9.74
N MET A 57 -2.62 -3.71 8.45
CA MET A 57 -3.98 -3.56 7.92
C MET A 57 -4.88 -4.74 8.32
N TRP A 58 -4.34 -5.96 8.31
CA TRP A 58 -5.08 -7.14 8.75
C TRP A 58 -5.49 -7.03 10.23
N ARG A 59 -4.55 -6.62 11.09
CA ARG A 59 -4.81 -6.43 12.53
C ARG A 59 -5.80 -5.29 12.77
N ASP A 60 -5.64 -4.17 12.06
CA ASP A 60 -6.53 -3.01 12.17
C ASP A 60 -7.96 -3.34 11.70
N ALA A 61 -8.10 -4.02 10.56
CA ALA A 61 -9.39 -4.45 10.04
C ALA A 61 -10.10 -5.40 11.01
N ARG A 62 -9.39 -6.41 11.54
CA ARG A 62 -9.94 -7.32 12.56
C ARG A 62 -10.33 -6.60 13.85
N ALA A 63 -9.52 -5.65 14.32
CA ALA A 63 -9.82 -4.87 15.53
C ALA A 63 -11.10 -4.01 15.38
N HIS A 64 -11.47 -3.66 14.16
CA HIS A 64 -12.67 -2.87 13.86
C HIS A 64 -13.81 -3.71 13.23
N ALA A 65 -13.74 -5.05 13.31
CA ALA A 65 -14.71 -5.99 12.72
C ALA A 65 -14.96 -5.78 11.21
N ARG A 66 -13.92 -5.42 10.46
CA ARG A 66 -13.93 -5.23 8.99
C ARG A 66 -13.31 -6.42 8.28
N ASN A 67 -13.72 -6.68 7.04
CA ASN A 67 -13.11 -7.71 6.21
C ASN A 67 -11.75 -7.22 5.65
N PRO A 68 -10.61 -7.88 5.96
CA PRO A 68 -9.29 -7.47 5.47
C PRO A 68 -9.03 -7.86 4.02
N TRP A 69 -9.69 -8.89 3.48
CA TRP A 69 -9.36 -9.50 2.19
C TRP A 69 -9.38 -8.55 0.99
N PRO A 70 -10.37 -7.65 0.82
CA PRO A 70 -10.37 -6.70 -0.30
C PRO A 70 -9.09 -5.85 -0.34
N TRP A 71 -8.57 -5.51 0.83
CA TRP A 71 -7.42 -4.65 0.98
C TRP A 71 -6.10 -5.40 0.77
N VAL A 72 -6.05 -6.67 1.19
CA VAL A 72 -4.92 -7.55 0.87
C VAL A 72 -4.79 -7.72 -0.64
N LEU A 73 -5.89 -8.08 -1.31
CA LEU A 73 -5.90 -8.26 -2.77
C LEU A 73 -5.52 -6.98 -3.51
N LEU A 74 -6.06 -5.83 -3.07
CA LEU A 74 -5.73 -4.54 -3.67
C LEU A 74 -4.23 -4.23 -3.52
N THR A 75 -3.66 -4.45 -2.33
CA THR A 75 -2.23 -4.19 -2.05
C THR A 75 -1.32 -5.13 -2.84
N LEU A 76 -1.70 -6.41 -3.00
CA LEU A 76 -0.92 -7.35 -3.80
C LEU A 76 -0.96 -7.01 -5.30
N ALA A 77 -2.10 -6.52 -5.80
CA ALA A 77 -2.23 -6.15 -7.20
C ALA A 77 -1.57 -4.80 -7.54
N THR A 78 -1.60 -3.84 -6.60
CA THR A 78 -1.27 -2.44 -6.88
C THR A 78 -0.13 -1.87 -6.02
N GLY A 79 0.47 -2.70 -5.16
CA GLY A 79 1.50 -2.26 -4.21
C GLY A 79 0.95 -1.27 -3.19
N SER A 80 1.65 -0.15 -3.01
CA SER A 80 1.36 0.87 -1.99
C SER A 80 0.08 1.68 -2.22
N ILE A 81 -0.57 1.54 -3.39
CA ILE A 81 -1.89 2.13 -3.67
C ILE A 81 -2.94 1.56 -2.69
N GLY A 82 -2.92 0.26 -2.43
CA GLY A 82 -3.86 -0.40 -1.51
C GLY A 82 -3.84 0.20 -0.09
N PRO A 83 -2.67 0.27 0.57
CA PRO A 83 -2.52 0.90 1.89
C PRO A 83 -2.87 2.39 1.92
N LEU A 84 -2.53 3.15 0.86
CA LEU A 84 -2.89 4.57 0.75
C LEU A 84 -4.41 4.76 0.72
N ILE A 85 -5.12 3.96 -0.07
CA ILE A 85 -6.59 4.00 -0.12
C ILE A 85 -7.17 3.52 1.21
N TYR A 86 -6.60 2.47 1.83
CA TYR A 86 -7.04 1.99 3.14
C TYR A 86 -7.01 3.10 4.20
N LEU A 87 -5.90 3.85 4.29
CA LEU A 87 -5.75 4.98 5.21
C LEU A 87 -6.68 6.15 4.89
N LEU A 88 -7.02 6.33 3.61
CA LEU A 88 -7.93 7.39 3.18
C LEU A 88 -9.40 7.07 3.51
N VAL A 89 -9.78 5.80 3.36
CA VAL A 89 -11.13 5.29 3.64
C VAL A 89 -11.35 5.12 5.14
N TYR A 90 -10.35 4.57 5.84
CA TYR A 90 -10.42 4.36 7.28
C TYR A 90 -9.52 5.34 8.00
N LYS A 91 -10.15 6.33 8.63
CA LYS A 91 -9.49 7.13 9.65
C LYS A 91 -9.00 6.16 10.74
N SER A 92 -7.75 6.28 11.16
CA SER A 92 -7.20 5.55 12.31
C SER A 92 -8.03 5.89 13.55
N GLY A 93 -9.11 5.16 13.74
CA GLY A 93 -10.02 5.28 14.87
C GLY A 93 -9.36 4.60 16.05
N LYS A 94 -9.42 5.24 17.22
CA LYS A 94 -8.98 4.60 18.46
C LYS A 94 -9.64 3.22 18.57
N PRO A 95 -8.89 2.18 18.97
CA PRO A 95 -9.43 0.84 19.09
C PRO A 95 -10.68 0.87 19.98
N VAL A 96 -11.76 0.23 19.52
CA VAL A 96 -13.07 0.13 20.21
C VAL A 96 -12.93 -0.44 21.62
N CYS A 97 -11.83 -1.17 21.90
CA CYS A 97 -11.54 -1.77 23.21
C CYS A 97 -11.21 -0.75 24.32
N ALA A 98 -11.03 0.55 24.03
CA ALA A 98 -10.77 1.57 25.04
C ALA A 98 -12.04 2.19 25.67
N VAL A 99 -13.25 1.78 25.24
CA VAL A 99 -14.53 2.35 25.74
C VAL A 99 -15.24 1.42 26.73
N MET A 100 -14.71 0.21 26.99
CA MET A 100 -15.36 -0.79 27.85
C MET A 100 -14.53 -1.22 29.06
N ARG A 101 -13.63 -0.34 29.55
CA ARG A 101 -13.03 -0.45 30.87
C ARG A 101 -13.21 0.84 31.65
#